data_AF-A0A5M6ICN6-F1
#
_entry.id   AF-A0A5M6ICN6-F1
#
_cell.length_a   1.000
_cell.length_b   1.000
_cell.length_c   1.000
_cell.angle_alpha   90.00
_cell.angle_beta   90.00
_cell.angle_gamma   90.00
#
_symmetry.space_group_name_H-M   'P 1'
#
loop_
_entity.id
_entity.type
_entity.pdbx_description
1 polymer ?
#
loop_
_entity_poly.entity_id
_entity_poly.type
_entity_poly.pdbx_seq_one_letter_code
_entity_poly.pdbx_strand_id
1 'polypeptide(L)'
;MTQTGRDIEALLTTGWTHWTVSSAEERVIIAKLRADSMPDATLRYLHTRGRIPDLLSRVDARRVELMQAIGGLASPATAATLRPLVLRMARRDYHPSYIAMMGGGPEYIFDLSHDLQTRIRPLGVTSAAAPLTAAVRRARGSGPRGPFSGVGATGRHAPSLDIPLGDQWDLAWGDAAAHQSYGNPLGNLSAYLRGLTPTQRTNQARLLVRRPIVSILPSSYRTRPPSRASVFRAAANTHRLEPELVAAFVLAEQRDQSQNEDAAEFHGAVSVMAGNTSIGLGQVVVSTAMNADLFADLLSASVRRGLSHRQVAWLLTSDEFNIFAAARYIRRTADRAPTNPARLPRTMTQFPGTDLSKFSQHSRNWPADNIKVLGCEYTSTPWDDDLRGGGWGWFVHQCYTDIQTSGVTF
;
A
#
# COMPACT_ATOMS: atom_id res chain seq x y z
N MET A 1 3.63 18.13 -31.18
CA MET A 1 5.07 18.35 -30.89
C MET A 1 5.17 19.00 -29.51
N THR A 2 6.00 18.49 -28.60
CA THR A 2 6.13 19.04 -27.23
C THR A 2 7.55 19.53 -26.99
N GLN A 3 7.72 20.61 -26.20
CA GLN A 3 9.06 21.10 -25.82
C GLN A 3 9.81 20.04 -25.01
N THR A 4 9.13 19.39 -24.06
CA THR A 4 9.69 18.30 -23.25
C THR A 4 10.28 17.19 -24.12
N GLY A 5 9.59 16.80 -25.19
CA GLY A 5 10.08 15.78 -26.13
C GLY A 5 11.37 16.19 -26.84
N ARG A 6 11.47 17.46 -27.27
CA ARG A 6 12.70 17.99 -27.89
C ARG A 6 13.86 18.02 -26.91
N ASP A 7 13.61 18.46 -25.68
CA ASP A 7 14.65 18.52 -24.64
C ASP A 7 15.19 17.13 -24.31
N ILE A 8 14.30 16.13 -24.21
CA ILE A 8 14.70 14.73 -23.98
C ILE A 8 15.46 14.20 -25.19
N GLU A 9 15.01 14.45 -26.42
CA GLU A 9 15.74 14.06 -27.63
C GLU A 9 17.15 14.66 -27.64
N ALA A 10 17.30 15.94 -27.29
CA ALA A 10 18.60 16.60 -27.18
C ALA A 10 19.52 15.86 -26.19
N LEU A 11 19.04 15.60 -24.96
CA LEU A 11 19.79 14.87 -23.94
C LEU A 11 20.19 13.45 -24.37
N LEU A 12 19.35 12.77 -25.16
CA LEU A 12 19.67 11.45 -25.72
C LEU A 12 20.73 11.54 -26.83
N THR A 13 20.85 12.68 -27.51
CA THR A 13 21.79 12.89 -28.62
C THR A 13 23.15 13.49 -28.19
N THR A 14 23.24 14.18 -27.06
CA THR A 14 24.43 14.97 -26.65
C THR A 14 25.41 14.27 -25.68
N GLY A 15 25.28 12.95 -25.45
CA GLY A 15 26.16 12.20 -24.54
C GLY A 15 27.59 12.00 -25.07
N TRP A 16 28.59 12.14 -24.17
CA TRP A 16 30.04 12.01 -24.43
C TRP A 16 30.47 10.65 -25.04
N THR A 17 29.62 9.64 -24.93
CA THR A 17 29.67 8.44 -25.74
C THR A 17 28.23 8.20 -26.21
N HIS A 18 27.99 7.91 -27.49
CA HIS A 18 26.65 7.66 -28.02
C HIS A 18 25.93 6.44 -27.41
N TRP A 19 26.45 5.89 -26.32
CA TRP A 19 26.09 4.63 -25.68
C TRP A 19 25.39 4.80 -24.33
N THR A 20 25.62 5.88 -23.57
CA THR A 20 25.03 6.07 -22.23
C THR A 20 24.67 7.52 -21.94
N VAL A 21 23.57 7.74 -21.21
CA VAL A 21 23.20 9.04 -20.62
C VAL A 21 23.78 9.11 -19.22
N SER A 22 24.33 10.25 -18.80
CA SER A 22 24.89 10.37 -17.45
C SER A 22 23.79 10.34 -16.38
N SER A 23 24.12 9.91 -15.15
CA SER A 23 23.16 9.89 -14.04
C SER A 23 22.52 11.25 -13.73
N ALA A 24 23.18 12.36 -14.09
CA ALA A 24 22.62 13.70 -13.97
C ALA A 24 21.56 13.97 -15.05
N GLU A 25 21.84 13.61 -16.29
CA GLU A 25 20.90 13.74 -17.41
C GLU A 25 19.69 12.79 -17.24
N GLU A 26 19.88 11.56 -16.74
CA GLU A 26 18.78 10.65 -16.42
C GLU A 26 17.78 11.30 -15.43
N ARG A 27 18.29 11.96 -14.39
CA ARG A 27 17.44 12.72 -13.43
C ARG A 27 16.66 13.83 -14.14
N VAL A 28 17.31 14.55 -15.05
CA VAL A 28 16.67 15.63 -15.81
C VAL A 28 15.58 15.07 -16.73
N ILE A 29 15.83 13.97 -17.44
CA ILE A 29 14.85 13.31 -18.31
C ILE A 29 13.60 12.91 -17.53
N ILE A 30 13.77 12.20 -16.40
CA ILE A 30 12.64 11.74 -15.58
C ILE A 30 11.88 12.92 -14.96
N ALA A 31 12.60 13.93 -14.46
CA ALA A 31 11.98 15.14 -13.92
C ALA A 31 11.15 15.87 -15.00
N LYS A 32 11.68 16.00 -16.21
CA LYS A 32 10.99 16.60 -17.37
C LYS A 32 9.72 15.83 -17.72
N LEU A 33 9.78 14.50 -17.81
CA LEU A 33 8.59 13.67 -18.08
C LEU A 33 7.50 13.86 -17.02
N ARG A 34 7.87 13.87 -15.74
CA ARG A 34 6.92 13.97 -14.62
C ARG A 34 6.28 15.36 -14.48
N ALA A 35 7.06 16.40 -14.76
CA ALA A 35 6.61 17.79 -14.74
C ALA A 35 5.88 18.20 -16.03
N ASP A 36 5.90 17.36 -17.07
CA ASP A 36 5.26 17.65 -18.34
C ASP A 36 3.75 17.87 -18.18
N SER A 37 3.22 18.93 -18.79
CA SER A 37 1.78 19.22 -18.84
C SER A 37 1.04 18.28 -19.80
N MET A 38 1.73 17.74 -20.82
CA MET A 38 1.18 16.87 -21.86
C MET A 38 2.02 15.59 -22.03
N PRO A 39 2.22 14.80 -20.96
CA PRO A 39 3.20 13.72 -20.97
C PRO A 39 2.87 12.63 -21.99
N ASP A 40 1.59 12.31 -22.21
CA ASP A 40 1.18 11.35 -23.24
C ASP A 40 1.58 11.80 -24.66
N ALA A 41 1.37 13.09 -24.98
CA ALA A 41 1.76 13.64 -26.28
C ALA A 41 3.28 13.63 -26.47
N THR A 42 4.05 13.83 -25.39
CA THR A 42 5.51 13.69 -25.39
C THR A 42 5.95 12.25 -25.64
N LEU A 43 5.34 11.28 -24.97
CA LEU A 43 5.65 9.86 -25.20
C LEU A 43 5.33 9.44 -26.64
N ARG A 44 4.18 9.87 -27.19
CA ARG A 44 3.85 9.64 -28.61
C ARG A 44 4.85 10.31 -29.55
N TYR A 45 5.28 11.53 -29.25
CA TYR A 45 6.31 12.22 -30.03
C TYR A 45 7.64 11.47 -30.02
N LEU A 46 8.14 11.06 -28.84
CA LEU A 46 9.38 10.29 -28.74
C LEU A 46 9.25 8.94 -29.48
N HIS A 47 8.08 8.33 -29.44
CA HIS A 47 7.81 7.09 -30.19
C HIS A 47 7.88 7.31 -31.71
N THR A 48 7.20 8.33 -32.26
CA THR A 48 7.21 8.60 -33.71
C THR A 48 8.58 9.02 -34.23
N ARG A 49 9.44 9.57 -33.35
CA ARG A 49 10.83 9.92 -33.65
C ARG A 49 11.79 8.73 -33.51
N GLY A 50 11.32 7.55 -33.12
CA GLY A 50 12.15 6.37 -32.89
C GLY A 50 13.07 6.50 -31.66
N ARG A 51 12.74 7.41 -30.72
CA ARG A 51 13.56 7.71 -29.54
C ARG A 51 13.22 6.91 -28.30
N ILE A 52 12.10 6.19 -28.29
CA ILE A 52 11.76 5.31 -27.15
C ILE A 52 12.82 4.21 -26.95
N PRO A 53 13.29 3.48 -27.98
CA PRO A 53 14.38 2.51 -27.79
C PRO A 53 15.66 3.13 -27.23
N ASP A 54 16.04 4.33 -27.69
CA ASP A 54 17.19 5.08 -27.14
C ASP A 54 16.96 5.43 -25.67
N LEU A 55 15.78 5.98 -25.34
CA LEU A 55 15.42 6.36 -23.98
C LEU A 55 15.48 5.16 -23.03
N LEU A 56 14.91 4.04 -23.46
CA LEU A 56 14.84 2.84 -22.66
C LEU A 56 16.24 2.20 -22.48
N SER A 57 17.07 2.16 -23.54
CA SER A 57 18.40 1.51 -23.49
C SER A 57 19.48 2.35 -22.82
N ARG A 58 19.42 3.67 -22.94
CA ARG A 58 20.47 4.57 -22.45
C ARG A 58 20.24 5.11 -21.03
N VAL A 59 19.01 5.03 -20.52
CA VAL A 59 18.70 5.29 -19.11
C VAL A 59 18.82 3.97 -18.34
N ASP A 60 19.92 3.84 -17.61
CA ASP A 60 20.30 2.57 -17.01
C ASP A 60 20.16 2.61 -15.48
N ALA A 61 20.88 3.50 -14.82
CA ALA A 61 20.90 3.57 -13.35
C ALA A 61 19.51 3.91 -12.77
N ARG A 62 18.68 4.62 -13.54
CA ARG A 62 17.30 5.00 -13.18
C ARG A 62 16.22 4.30 -14.01
N ARG A 63 16.52 3.16 -14.62
CA ARG A 63 15.57 2.42 -15.47
C ARG A 63 14.24 2.11 -14.78
N VAL A 64 14.28 1.75 -13.49
CA VAL A 64 13.07 1.49 -12.69
C VAL A 64 12.19 2.73 -12.60
N GLU A 65 12.78 3.87 -12.25
CA GLU A 65 12.06 5.15 -12.15
C GLU A 65 11.50 5.58 -13.50
N LEU A 66 12.25 5.35 -14.59
CA LEU A 66 11.80 5.59 -15.94
C LEU A 66 10.58 4.72 -16.28
N MET A 67 10.61 3.40 -16.00
CA MET A 67 9.49 2.50 -16.27
C MET A 67 8.23 2.93 -15.53
N GLN A 68 8.37 3.34 -14.27
CA GLN A 68 7.27 3.87 -13.48
C GLN A 68 6.70 5.14 -14.09
N ALA A 69 7.57 6.08 -14.48
CA ALA A 69 7.16 7.34 -15.08
C ALA A 69 6.45 7.11 -16.43
N ILE A 70 7.03 6.36 -17.37
CA ILE A 70 6.40 6.15 -18.67
C ILE A 70 5.10 5.33 -18.56
N GLY A 71 5.04 4.30 -17.72
CA GLY A 71 3.85 3.47 -17.53
C GLY A 71 2.74 4.29 -16.88
N GLY A 72 3.07 5.02 -15.82
CA GLY A 72 2.13 5.87 -15.12
C GLY A 72 1.61 7.04 -15.96
N LEU A 73 2.41 7.59 -16.88
CA LEU A 73 2.05 8.78 -17.65
C LEU A 73 1.36 8.48 -18.99
N ALA A 74 1.54 7.26 -19.53
CA ALA A 74 0.95 6.87 -20.80
C ALA A 74 -0.58 6.70 -20.69
N SER A 75 -1.31 7.21 -21.68
CA SER A 75 -2.70 6.79 -21.92
C SER A 75 -2.76 5.31 -22.32
N PRO A 76 -3.93 4.65 -22.24
CA PRO A 76 -4.07 3.25 -22.67
C PRO A 76 -3.58 2.98 -24.11
N ALA A 77 -3.87 3.89 -25.05
CA ALA A 77 -3.44 3.76 -26.45
C ALA A 77 -1.91 3.87 -26.60
N THR A 78 -1.31 4.84 -25.90
CA THR A 78 0.16 5.00 -25.89
C THR A 78 0.82 3.82 -25.20
N ALA A 79 0.31 3.36 -24.07
CA ALA A 79 0.86 2.22 -23.34
C ALA A 79 0.85 0.94 -24.19
N ALA A 80 -0.24 0.66 -24.90
CA ALA A 80 -0.33 -0.46 -25.83
C ALA A 80 0.75 -0.42 -26.93
N THR A 81 1.13 0.78 -27.37
CA THR A 81 2.19 1.00 -28.37
C THR A 81 3.59 0.84 -27.79
N LEU A 82 3.82 1.33 -26.56
CA LEU A 82 5.14 1.29 -25.91
C LEU A 82 5.47 -0.10 -25.35
N ARG A 83 4.47 -0.85 -24.88
CA ARG A 83 4.66 -2.13 -24.17
C ARG A 83 5.50 -3.16 -24.95
N PRO A 84 5.31 -3.38 -26.27
CA PRO A 84 6.17 -4.28 -27.04
C PRO A 84 7.65 -3.85 -27.10
N LEU A 85 7.95 -2.55 -26.95
CA LEU A 85 9.33 -2.04 -26.90
C LEU A 85 9.95 -2.30 -25.53
N VAL A 86 9.19 -2.07 -24.45
CA VAL A 86 9.60 -2.40 -23.07
C VAL A 86 9.93 -3.89 -22.95
N LEU A 87 9.05 -4.75 -23.46
CA LEU A 87 9.26 -6.21 -23.46
C LEU A 87 10.52 -6.63 -24.23
N ARG A 88 10.80 -6.02 -25.38
CA ARG A 88 11.98 -6.36 -26.18
C ARG A 88 13.27 -6.04 -25.44
N MET A 89 13.29 -4.97 -24.66
CA MET A 89 14.47 -4.64 -23.88
C MET A 89 14.65 -5.48 -22.63
N ALA A 90 13.56 -5.82 -21.92
CA ALA A 90 13.63 -6.65 -20.72
C ALA A 90 14.36 -7.97 -20.97
N ARG A 91 14.33 -8.48 -22.20
CA ARG A 91 15.03 -9.69 -22.64
C ARG A 91 16.52 -9.50 -22.93
N ARG A 92 17.01 -8.26 -23.07
CA ARG A 92 18.40 -7.93 -23.48
C ARG A 92 19.29 -7.54 -22.30
N ASP A 93 18.78 -6.80 -21.33
CA ASP A 93 19.57 -6.26 -20.23
C ASP A 93 19.05 -6.76 -18.87
N TYR A 94 19.61 -7.86 -18.36
CA TYR A 94 19.32 -8.32 -17.01
C TYR A 94 20.40 -7.82 -16.04
N HIS A 95 20.14 -6.70 -15.37
CA HIS A 95 20.95 -6.24 -14.25
C HIS A 95 20.25 -6.60 -12.93
N PRO A 96 20.93 -7.19 -11.93
CA PRO A 96 20.35 -7.41 -10.61
C PRO A 96 19.96 -6.05 -10.01
N SER A 97 18.66 -5.79 -9.97
CA SER A 97 18.05 -4.56 -9.49
C SER A 97 16.96 -4.88 -8.48
N TYR A 98 16.45 -3.86 -7.78
CA TYR A 98 15.28 -3.94 -6.88
C TYR A 98 14.07 -4.67 -7.53
N ILE A 99 13.94 -4.60 -8.87
CA ILE A 99 12.92 -5.32 -9.63
C ILE A 99 13.10 -6.85 -9.56
N ALA A 100 14.34 -7.34 -9.60
CA ALA A 100 14.65 -8.76 -9.44
C ALA A 100 14.31 -9.24 -8.02
N MET A 101 14.50 -8.39 -7.00
CA MET A 101 14.07 -8.70 -5.63
C MET A 101 12.54 -8.81 -5.51
N MET A 102 11.80 -8.04 -6.31
CA MET A 102 10.34 -8.19 -6.45
C MET A 102 9.93 -9.43 -7.24
N GLY A 103 10.85 -10.09 -7.96
CA GLY A 103 10.56 -11.22 -8.83
C GLY A 103 9.90 -10.85 -10.16
N GLY A 104 10.14 -9.64 -10.68
CA GLY A 104 9.62 -9.18 -11.98
C GLY A 104 10.70 -8.68 -12.93
N GLY A 105 10.30 -8.14 -14.08
CA GLY A 105 11.15 -7.39 -15.02
C GLY A 105 10.69 -5.93 -15.22
N PRO A 106 11.39 -5.13 -16.04
CA PRO A 106 10.99 -3.75 -16.35
C PRO A 106 9.54 -3.63 -16.89
N GLU A 107 9.08 -4.61 -17.65
CA GLU A 107 7.70 -4.73 -18.14
C GLU A 107 6.68 -4.85 -17.01
N TYR A 108 7.02 -5.56 -15.94
CA TYR A 108 6.17 -5.71 -14.77
C TYR A 108 5.94 -4.36 -14.08
N ILE A 109 7.00 -3.56 -13.94
CA ILE A 109 6.91 -2.22 -13.34
C ILE A 109 6.15 -1.24 -14.23
N PHE A 110 6.35 -1.33 -15.54
CA PHE A 110 5.59 -0.57 -16.51
C PHE A 110 4.09 -0.87 -16.39
N ASP A 111 3.71 -2.15 -16.44
CA ASP A 111 2.32 -2.61 -16.40
C ASP A 111 1.66 -2.24 -15.06
N LEU A 112 2.34 -2.46 -13.93
CA LEU A 112 1.85 -2.04 -12.60
C LEU A 112 1.60 -0.54 -12.52
N SER A 113 2.55 0.27 -13.00
CA SER A 113 2.45 1.73 -12.94
C SER A 113 1.33 2.25 -13.83
N HIS A 114 1.16 1.63 -15.00
CA HIS A 114 0.08 1.97 -15.92
C HIS A 114 -1.30 1.64 -15.33
N ASP A 115 -1.46 0.42 -14.83
CA ASP A 115 -2.72 -0.02 -14.23
C ASP A 115 -3.08 0.83 -12.99
N LEU A 116 -2.13 1.02 -12.09
CA LEU A 116 -2.31 1.85 -10.89
C LEU A 116 -2.80 3.24 -11.28
N GLN A 117 -2.09 3.93 -12.17
CA GLN A 117 -2.39 5.31 -12.50
C GLN A 117 -3.68 5.46 -13.31
N THR A 118 -4.00 4.49 -14.19
CA THR A 118 -5.26 4.47 -14.95
C THR A 118 -6.46 4.30 -14.03
N ARG A 119 -6.32 3.58 -12.91
CA ARG A 119 -7.41 3.28 -11.98
C ARG A 119 -7.51 4.25 -10.81
N ILE A 120 -6.38 4.74 -10.29
CA ILE A 120 -6.37 5.60 -9.10
C ILE A 120 -6.61 7.08 -9.42
N ARG A 121 -6.20 7.57 -10.60
CA ARG A 121 -6.39 8.98 -10.97
C ARG A 121 -7.85 9.37 -11.12
N PRO A 122 -8.72 8.57 -11.79
CA PRO A 122 -10.16 8.87 -11.85
C PRO A 122 -10.83 8.97 -10.47
N LEU A 123 -10.23 8.36 -9.44
CA LEU A 123 -10.70 8.43 -8.05
C LEU A 123 -10.25 9.71 -7.32
N GLY A 124 -9.57 10.63 -7.99
CA GLY A 124 -9.15 11.92 -7.43
C GLY A 124 -7.94 11.85 -6.51
N VAL A 125 -7.15 10.77 -6.57
CA VAL A 125 -5.91 10.60 -5.80
C VAL A 125 -4.76 11.28 -6.53
N THR A 126 -4.70 12.60 -6.45
CA THR A 126 -3.73 13.41 -7.20
C THR A 126 -2.98 14.46 -6.38
N SER A 127 -3.40 14.69 -5.13
CA SER A 127 -2.89 15.79 -4.30
C SER A 127 -1.73 15.35 -3.41
N ALA A 128 -0.61 16.07 -3.48
CA ALA A 128 0.52 15.87 -2.59
C ALA A 128 0.10 16.08 -1.13
N ALA A 129 0.63 15.26 -0.22
CA ALA A 129 0.34 15.38 1.19
C ALA A 129 0.84 16.71 1.78
N ALA A 130 0.02 17.33 2.64
CA ALA A 130 0.42 18.50 3.39
C ALA A 130 1.49 18.14 4.44
N PRO A 131 2.43 19.07 4.78
CA PRO A 131 3.40 18.83 5.83
C PRO A 131 2.77 18.53 7.19
N LEU A 132 3.38 17.60 7.94
CA LEU A 132 2.97 17.28 9.30
C LEU A 132 3.58 18.26 10.31
N THR A 133 2.78 18.67 11.30
CA THR A 133 3.29 19.49 12.43
C THR A 133 4.27 18.68 13.28
N ALA A 134 5.15 19.37 14.03
CA ALA A 134 6.10 18.70 14.92
C ALA A 134 5.40 17.85 15.99
N ALA A 135 4.26 18.32 16.53
CA ALA A 135 3.47 17.57 17.50
C ALA A 135 2.94 16.25 16.92
N VAL A 136 2.38 16.28 15.70
CA VAL A 136 1.87 15.07 15.03
C VAL A 136 3.00 14.11 14.69
N ARG A 137 4.17 14.59 14.23
CA ARG A 137 5.33 13.73 13.95
C ARG A 137 5.86 13.00 15.18
N ARG A 138 5.70 13.58 16.38
CA ARG A 138 6.14 12.98 17.65
C ARG A 138 5.15 11.95 18.22
N ALA A 139 4.00 11.72 17.58
CA ALA A 139 3.00 10.77 18.06
C ALA A 139 3.34 9.29 17.80
N ARG A 140 4.43 9.00 17.07
CA ARG A 140 4.94 7.64 16.87
C ARG A 140 5.44 7.03 18.19
N GLY A 141 5.37 5.72 18.29
CA GLY A 141 5.99 4.95 19.37
C GLY A 141 7.50 5.11 19.43
N SER A 142 8.07 4.80 20.60
CA SER A 142 9.51 4.83 20.84
C SER A 142 10.16 3.50 20.47
N GLY A 143 11.26 3.57 19.72
CA GLY A 143 12.07 2.40 19.37
C GLY A 143 11.44 1.51 18.29
N PRO A 144 12.17 0.49 17.82
CA PRO A 144 11.74 -0.39 16.73
C PRO A 144 10.78 -1.51 17.19
N ARG A 145 10.70 -1.79 18.50
CA ARG A 145 9.81 -2.80 19.11
C ARG A 145 8.52 -2.21 19.70
N GLY A 146 8.43 -0.87 19.77
CA GLY A 146 7.31 -0.22 20.45
C GLY A 146 6.02 -0.25 19.62
N PRO A 147 4.84 -0.18 20.26
CA PRO A 147 3.57 -0.05 19.55
C PRO A 147 3.50 1.26 18.77
N PHE A 148 2.77 1.26 17.66
CA PHE A 148 2.68 2.40 16.75
C PHE A 148 4.04 2.91 16.29
N SER A 149 4.95 1.98 15.94
CA SER A 149 6.27 2.31 15.40
C SER A 149 6.51 1.80 13.98
N GLY A 150 5.62 0.96 13.43
CA GLY A 150 5.69 0.48 12.04
C GLY A 150 5.48 1.55 10.96
N VAL A 151 5.25 1.12 9.73
CA VAL A 151 5.14 1.95 8.51
C VAL A 151 4.03 3.00 8.62
N GLY A 152 2.93 2.69 9.31
CA GLY A 152 1.85 3.64 9.62
C GLY A 152 2.36 4.87 10.37
N ALA A 153 3.22 4.67 11.36
CA ALA A 153 3.74 5.74 12.21
C ALA A 153 5.04 6.37 11.70
N THR A 154 5.85 5.65 10.92
CA THR A 154 7.19 6.11 10.52
C THR A 154 7.34 6.37 9.03
N GLY A 155 6.48 5.80 8.19
CA GLY A 155 6.64 5.82 6.74
C GLY A 155 7.94 5.16 6.29
N ARG A 156 8.58 4.34 7.13
CA ARG A 156 9.69 3.49 6.72
C ARG A 156 9.12 2.26 6.04
N HIS A 157 9.62 1.97 4.86
CA HIS A 157 9.15 0.88 4.03
C HIS A 157 9.70 -0.45 4.58
N ALA A 158 8.85 -1.46 4.79
CA ALA A 158 9.26 -2.73 5.40
C ALA A 158 10.49 -3.40 4.73
N PRO A 159 10.60 -3.44 3.39
CA PRO A 159 11.79 -3.94 2.69
C PRO A 159 13.09 -3.17 2.93
N SER A 160 13.03 -1.97 3.52
CA SER A 160 14.22 -1.20 3.92
C SER A 160 14.65 -1.45 5.37
N LEU A 161 13.99 -2.37 6.06
CA LEU A 161 14.29 -2.74 7.43
C LEU A 161 15.12 -4.03 7.42
N ASP A 162 16.24 -4.03 8.13
CA ASP A 162 17.11 -5.20 8.25
C ASP A 162 16.76 -5.99 9.51
N ILE A 163 16.87 -7.32 9.43
CA ILE A 163 16.86 -8.23 10.58
C ILE A 163 18.27 -8.78 10.72
N PRO A 164 18.91 -8.68 11.90
CA PRO A 164 20.20 -9.32 12.14
C PRO A 164 20.17 -10.81 11.78
N LEU A 165 21.25 -11.35 11.21
CA LEU A 165 21.27 -12.76 10.78
C LEU A 165 20.99 -13.76 11.90
N GLY A 166 21.44 -13.47 13.13
CA GLY A 166 21.13 -14.29 14.31
C GLY A 166 19.62 -14.36 14.54
N ASP A 167 18.97 -13.21 14.64
CA ASP A 167 17.53 -13.10 14.82
C ASP A 167 16.73 -13.75 13.67
N GLN A 168 17.22 -13.70 12.43
CA GLN A 168 16.60 -14.43 11.30
C GLN A 168 16.63 -15.95 11.52
N TRP A 169 17.75 -16.49 12.00
CA TRP A 169 17.86 -17.90 12.35
C TRP A 169 16.94 -18.25 13.52
N ASP A 170 16.94 -17.45 14.58
CA ASP A 170 16.12 -17.67 15.76
C ASP A 170 14.62 -17.66 15.42
N LEU A 171 14.17 -16.73 14.56
CA LEU A 171 12.81 -16.72 14.03
C LEU A 171 12.47 -17.97 13.20
N ALA A 172 13.40 -18.43 12.36
CA ALA A 172 13.18 -19.63 11.56
C ALA A 172 13.06 -20.91 12.42
N TRP A 173 13.74 -20.95 13.57
CA TRP A 173 13.74 -22.06 14.51
C TRP A 173 12.68 -21.96 15.61
N GLY A 174 11.87 -20.90 15.62
CA GLY A 174 10.78 -20.75 16.57
C GLY A 174 11.21 -20.28 17.96
N ASP A 175 12.34 -19.58 18.08
CA ASP A 175 12.81 -19.06 19.37
C ASP A 175 11.81 -18.07 19.98
N ALA A 176 11.48 -18.29 21.25
CA ALA A 176 10.44 -17.53 21.94
C ALA A 176 10.82 -16.05 22.14
N ALA A 177 12.11 -15.74 22.39
CA ALA A 177 12.56 -14.38 22.62
C ALA A 177 12.63 -13.57 21.31
N ALA A 178 13.02 -14.22 20.21
CA ALA A 178 12.94 -13.67 18.88
C ALA A 178 11.49 -13.41 18.48
N HIS A 179 10.59 -14.39 18.65
CA HIS A 179 9.16 -14.19 18.39
C HIS A 179 8.54 -13.07 19.24
N GLN A 180 8.94 -12.92 20.50
CA GLN A 180 8.48 -11.79 21.32
C GLN A 180 9.03 -10.44 20.82
N SER A 181 10.24 -10.41 20.26
CA SER A 181 10.89 -9.19 19.79
C SER A 181 10.41 -8.72 18.40
N TYR A 182 9.75 -9.61 17.66
CA TYR A 182 9.32 -9.43 16.27
C TYR A 182 7.84 -9.68 16.02
N GLY A 183 7.08 -10.08 17.04
CA GLY A 183 5.62 -10.17 16.99
C GLY A 183 4.94 -8.91 17.52
N ASN A 184 3.61 -9.01 17.65
CA ASN A 184 2.74 -7.92 18.09
C ASN A 184 3.23 -7.29 19.41
N PRO A 185 3.37 -5.95 19.47
CA PRO A 185 3.85 -5.24 20.65
C PRO A 185 2.80 -5.12 21.77
N LEU A 186 1.51 -5.36 21.51
CA LEU A 186 0.45 -5.23 22.51
C LEU A 186 -0.03 -6.59 23.02
N GLY A 187 0.07 -6.79 24.34
CA GLY A 187 -0.66 -7.86 25.03
C GLY A 187 -2.06 -7.43 25.47
N ASN A 188 -2.19 -6.26 26.11
CA ASN A 188 -3.46 -5.76 26.64
C ASN A 188 -3.87 -4.43 25.96
N LEU A 189 -4.79 -4.54 25.00
CA LEU A 189 -5.28 -3.42 24.18
C LEU A 189 -5.88 -2.29 25.02
N SER A 190 -6.66 -2.63 26.07
CA SER A 190 -7.29 -1.63 26.93
C SER A 190 -6.28 -0.90 27.81
N ALA A 191 -5.26 -1.60 28.31
CA ALA A 191 -4.18 -0.98 29.07
C ALA A 191 -3.38 -0.01 28.21
N TYR A 192 -3.09 -0.38 26.96
CA TYR A 192 -2.44 0.50 26.00
C TYR A 192 -3.23 1.79 25.76
N LEU A 193 -4.53 1.70 25.47
CA LEU A 193 -5.35 2.91 25.25
C LEU A 193 -5.49 3.78 26.51
N ARG A 194 -5.53 3.18 27.71
CA ARG A 194 -5.53 3.95 28.97
C ARG A 194 -4.20 4.66 29.22
N GLY A 195 -3.10 4.12 28.71
CA GLY A 195 -1.78 4.75 28.78
C GLY A 195 -1.62 5.96 27.85
N LEU A 196 -2.56 6.18 26.91
CA LEU A 196 -2.53 7.31 25.99
C LEU A 196 -3.54 8.39 26.40
N THR A 197 -3.11 9.64 26.41
CA THR A 197 -4.00 10.79 26.51
C THR A 197 -4.89 10.93 25.26
N PRO A 198 -6.06 11.59 25.35
CA PRO A 198 -6.91 11.86 24.18
C PRO A 198 -6.17 12.59 23.05
N THR A 199 -5.25 13.50 23.40
CA THR A 199 -4.40 14.22 22.43
C THR A 199 -3.40 13.30 21.74
N GLN A 200 -2.78 12.36 22.47
CA GLN A 200 -1.90 11.36 21.84
C GLN A 200 -2.69 10.49 20.87
N ARG A 201 -3.86 9.98 21.27
CA ARG A 201 -4.73 9.16 20.43
C ARG A 201 -5.12 9.85 19.12
N THR A 202 -5.59 11.08 19.19
CA THR A 202 -5.95 11.89 18.01
C THR A 202 -4.73 12.30 17.17
N ASN A 203 -3.56 12.52 17.78
CA ASN A 203 -2.34 12.79 17.03
C ASN A 203 -1.80 11.55 16.30
N GLN A 204 -1.97 10.34 16.84
CA GLN A 204 -1.68 9.09 16.12
C GLN A 204 -2.57 8.94 14.89
N ALA A 205 -3.88 9.18 15.03
CA ALA A 205 -4.83 9.22 13.92
C ALA A 205 -4.41 10.23 12.83
N ARG A 206 -4.08 11.48 13.21
CA ARG A 206 -3.56 12.50 12.29
C ARG A 206 -2.26 12.07 11.62
N LEU A 207 -1.34 11.46 12.36
CA LEU A 207 -0.04 11.03 11.84
C LEU A 207 -0.22 9.97 10.76
N LEU A 208 -1.03 8.94 11.05
CA LEU A 208 -1.33 7.87 10.11
C LEU A 208 -1.94 8.43 8.82
N VAL A 209 -3.02 9.21 8.93
CA VAL A 209 -3.85 9.59 7.78
C VAL A 209 -3.20 10.70 6.94
N ARG A 210 -2.52 11.67 7.55
CA ARG A 210 -1.99 12.84 6.82
C ARG A 210 -0.63 12.60 6.18
N ARG A 211 0.05 11.49 6.50
CA ARG A 211 1.35 11.16 5.89
C ARG A 211 1.21 10.94 4.37
N PRO A 212 2.21 11.32 3.56
CA PRO A 212 2.33 10.77 2.22
C PRO A 212 2.34 9.24 2.25
N ILE A 213 1.79 8.61 1.22
CA ILE A 213 1.90 7.17 1.04
C ILE A 213 3.37 6.75 0.87
N VAL A 214 3.71 5.61 1.44
CA VAL A 214 4.88 4.82 1.06
C VAL A 214 4.45 3.95 -0.12
N SER A 215 4.96 4.25 -1.30
CA SER A 215 4.63 3.53 -2.53
C SER A 215 5.87 2.82 -3.08
N ILE A 216 5.70 1.61 -3.61
CA ILE A 216 6.74 0.93 -4.39
C ILE A 216 6.83 1.47 -5.82
N LEU A 217 5.86 2.31 -6.23
CA LEU A 217 5.76 2.96 -7.54
C LEU A 217 5.78 4.50 -7.43
N PRO A 218 6.68 5.12 -6.64
CA PRO A 218 6.60 6.54 -6.33
C PRO A 218 6.79 7.45 -7.56
N SER A 219 7.50 6.98 -8.59
CA SER A 219 7.74 7.71 -9.83
C SER A 219 6.60 7.59 -10.83
N SER A 220 5.57 6.76 -10.56
CA SER A 220 4.34 6.71 -11.36
C SER A 220 3.45 7.93 -11.16
N TYR A 221 3.63 8.62 -10.02
CA TYR A 221 2.94 9.87 -9.70
C TYR A 221 3.66 11.06 -10.36
N ARG A 222 2.87 11.96 -10.98
CA ARG A 222 3.37 13.18 -11.64
C ARG A 222 4.16 14.07 -10.68
N THR A 223 3.69 14.20 -9.45
CA THR A 223 4.33 15.01 -8.42
C THR A 223 4.74 14.12 -7.25
N ARG A 224 4.68 14.63 -6.02
CA ARG A 224 4.95 13.83 -4.83
C ARG A 224 3.83 12.80 -4.62
N PRO A 225 4.13 11.66 -3.95
CA PRO A 225 3.10 10.72 -3.58
C PRO A 225 1.95 11.40 -2.80
N PRO A 226 0.70 10.95 -3.02
CA PRO A 226 -0.48 11.52 -2.38
C PRO A 226 -0.49 11.26 -0.88
N SER A 227 -1.37 11.95 -0.14
CA SER A 227 -1.63 11.59 1.27
C SER A 227 -2.39 10.28 1.37
N ARG A 228 -2.17 9.53 2.45
CA ARG A 228 -3.01 8.37 2.80
C ARG A 228 -4.49 8.75 2.92
N ALA A 229 -4.80 9.95 3.41
CA ALA A 229 -6.17 10.49 3.47
C ALA A 229 -6.90 10.39 2.13
N SER A 230 -6.27 10.86 1.04
CA SER A 230 -6.89 10.79 -0.29
C SER A 230 -7.08 9.36 -0.78
N VAL A 231 -6.19 8.44 -0.40
CA VAL A 231 -6.28 7.02 -0.76
C VAL A 231 -7.36 6.32 0.08
N PHE A 232 -7.46 6.60 1.38
CA PHE A 232 -8.56 6.14 2.23
C PHE A 232 -9.91 6.59 1.67
N ARG A 233 -10.05 7.87 1.29
CA ARG A 233 -11.27 8.39 0.64
C ARG A 233 -11.61 7.62 -0.63
N ALA A 234 -10.64 7.45 -1.52
CA ALA A 234 -10.85 6.74 -2.77
C ALA A 234 -11.28 5.28 -2.54
N ALA A 235 -10.55 4.55 -1.69
CA ALA A 235 -10.85 3.15 -1.37
C ALA A 235 -12.22 3.00 -0.69
N ALA A 236 -12.54 3.86 0.28
CA ALA A 236 -13.81 3.81 1.00
C ALA A 236 -15.00 4.10 0.07
N ASN A 237 -14.89 5.10 -0.80
CA ASN A 237 -15.91 5.41 -1.80
C ASN A 237 -16.15 4.24 -2.76
N THR A 238 -15.08 3.59 -3.24
CA THR A 238 -15.18 2.40 -4.11
C THR A 238 -15.94 1.25 -3.44
N HIS A 239 -15.88 1.15 -2.11
CA HIS A 239 -16.42 0.03 -1.36
C HIS A 239 -17.65 0.35 -0.50
N ARG A 240 -18.29 1.51 -0.67
CA ARG A 240 -19.46 1.94 0.13
C ARG A 240 -19.13 1.98 1.63
N LEU A 241 -17.93 2.42 1.98
CA LEU A 241 -17.47 2.61 3.35
C LEU A 241 -17.20 4.09 3.61
N GLU A 242 -17.12 4.47 4.88
CA GLU A 242 -16.55 5.73 5.33
C GLU A 242 -15.02 5.61 5.35
N PRO A 243 -14.28 6.65 4.92
CA PRO A 243 -12.83 6.64 5.03
C PRO A 243 -12.38 6.57 6.48
N GLU A 244 -13.15 7.12 7.42
CA GLU A 244 -12.93 7.01 8.86
C GLU A 244 -12.93 5.56 9.32
N LEU A 245 -13.84 4.74 8.78
CA LEU A 245 -13.93 3.32 9.12
C LEU A 245 -12.70 2.57 8.61
N VAL A 246 -12.33 2.73 7.34
CA VAL A 246 -11.13 2.06 6.80
C VAL A 246 -9.87 2.48 7.55
N ALA A 247 -9.73 3.78 7.84
CA ALA A 247 -8.62 4.30 8.61
C ALA A 247 -8.61 3.80 10.06
N ALA A 248 -9.76 3.48 10.66
CA ALA A 248 -9.85 2.92 12.01
C ALA A 248 -9.31 1.50 12.09
N PHE A 249 -9.63 0.64 11.11
CA PHE A 249 -9.05 -0.70 11.00
C PHE A 249 -7.53 -0.60 10.87
N VAL A 250 -7.05 0.21 9.91
CA VAL A 250 -5.61 0.44 9.74
C VAL A 250 -4.96 1.04 10.99
N LEU A 251 -5.63 1.95 11.71
CA LEU A 251 -5.07 2.52 12.94
C LEU A 251 -4.98 1.49 14.06
N ALA A 252 -5.93 0.56 14.16
CA ALA A 252 -5.87 -0.54 15.12
C ALA A 252 -4.68 -1.44 14.84
N GLU A 253 -4.55 -1.93 13.60
CA GLU A 253 -3.41 -2.74 13.15
C GLU A 253 -2.09 -2.01 13.42
N GLN A 254 -1.99 -0.73 13.00
CA GLN A 254 -0.75 0.02 13.17
C GLN A 254 -0.43 0.35 14.62
N ARG A 255 -1.41 0.40 15.54
CA ARG A 255 -1.13 0.57 16.97
C ARG A 255 -0.53 -0.69 17.56
N ASP A 256 -0.97 -1.84 17.09
CA ASP A 256 -0.38 -3.14 17.40
C ASP A 256 0.70 -3.54 16.40
N GLN A 257 1.41 -2.56 15.82
CA GLN A 257 2.51 -2.81 14.88
C GLN A 257 3.81 -2.17 15.35
N SER A 258 4.90 -2.92 15.23
CA SER A 258 6.27 -2.43 15.42
C SER A 258 7.10 -2.41 14.12
N GLN A 259 8.25 -1.72 14.10
CA GLN A 259 9.18 -1.80 12.96
C GLN A 259 9.80 -3.19 12.82
N ASN A 260 10.06 -3.85 13.95
CA ASN A 260 10.59 -5.21 13.96
C ASN A 260 9.59 -6.15 13.28
N GLU A 261 8.33 -6.07 13.67
CA GLU A 261 7.25 -6.84 13.08
C GLU A 261 7.09 -6.58 11.57
N ASP A 262 7.09 -5.32 11.12
CA ASP A 262 7.09 -5.00 9.68
C ASP A 262 8.22 -5.71 8.93
N ALA A 263 9.42 -5.77 9.53
CA ALA A 263 10.57 -6.44 8.95
C ALA A 263 10.34 -7.96 8.91
N ALA A 264 9.97 -8.58 10.04
CA ALA A 264 9.78 -10.03 10.14
C ALA A 264 8.67 -10.53 9.23
N GLU A 265 7.55 -9.81 9.16
CA GLU A 265 6.42 -10.15 8.31
C GLU A 265 6.81 -10.13 6.83
N PHE A 266 7.46 -9.05 6.38
CA PHE A 266 7.89 -8.95 4.99
C PHE A 266 8.97 -9.97 4.64
N HIS A 267 10.05 -10.06 5.43
CA HIS A 267 11.15 -11.01 5.18
C HIS A 267 10.69 -12.46 5.25
N GLY A 268 9.79 -12.78 6.19
CA GLY A 268 9.13 -14.08 6.27
C GLY A 268 8.39 -14.44 4.99
N ALA A 269 7.61 -13.50 4.43
CA ALA A 269 6.84 -13.73 3.20
C ALA A 269 7.70 -13.83 1.94
N VAL A 270 8.81 -13.11 1.85
CA VAL A 270 9.71 -13.16 0.68
C VAL A 270 10.85 -14.17 0.82
N SER A 271 10.97 -14.84 1.97
CA SER A 271 11.94 -15.91 2.20
C SER A 271 11.71 -17.12 1.28
N VAL A 272 12.64 -18.08 1.29
CA VAL A 272 12.51 -19.34 0.55
C VAL A 272 11.31 -20.17 1.03
N MET A 273 10.88 -19.97 2.27
CA MET A 273 9.71 -20.65 2.85
C MET A 273 8.38 -20.02 2.43
N ALA A 274 8.41 -18.82 1.85
CA ALA A 274 7.22 -18.08 1.40
C ALA A 274 6.13 -18.01 2.49
N GLY A 275 6.49 -17.51 3.68
CA GLY A 275 5.58 -17.42 4.82
C GLY A 275 4.28 -16.69 4.48
N ASN A 276 3.17 -17.13 5.06
CA ASN A 276 1.86 -16.54 4.84
C ASN A 276 1.55 -15.48 5.92
N THR A 277 2.36 -14.42 5.95
CA THR A 277 2.27 -13.35 6.94
C THR A 277 1.23 -12.29 6.55
N SER A 278 0.77 -11.54 7.55
CA SER A 278 0.07 -10.27 7.38
C SER A 278 1.08 -9.18 7.07
N ILE A 279 0.80 -8.26 6.14
CA ILE A 279 1.78 -7.26 5.70
C ILE A 279 1.14 -5.87 5.62
N GLY A 280 1.90 -4.86 6.04
CA GLY A 280 1.65 -3.45 5.74
C GLY A 280 0.53 -2.83 6.56
N LEU A 281 -0.01 -1.71 6.06
CA LEU A 281 -0.89 -0.84 6.84
C LEU A 281 -2.07 -1.56 7.52
N GLY A 282 -2.84 -2.31 6.76
CA GLY A 282 -4.00 -3.05 7.24
C GLY A 282 -3.72 -4.50 7.60
N GLN A 283 -2.45 -4.90 7.74
CA GLN A 283 -2.08 -6.27 8.10
C GLN A 283 -2.77 -7.34 7.24
N VAL A 284 -2.70 -7.16 5.92
CA VAL A 284 -3.38 -8.05 4.97
C VAL A 284 -2.53 -9.29 4.74
N VAL A 285 -3.10 -10.47 4.95
CA VAL A 285 -2.41 -11.76 4.74
C VAL A 285 -2.22 -12.03 3.24
N VAL A 286 -1.02 -12.50 2.84
CA VAL A 286 -0.67 -12.76 1.42
C VAL A 286 -1.68 -13.67 0.74
N SER A 287 -2.01 -14.82 1.33
CA SER A 287 -3.00 -15.75 0.77
C SER A 287 -4.39 -15.14 0.67
N THR A 288 -4.77 -14.28 1.62
CA THR A 288 -6.06 -13.58 1.60
C THR A 288 -6.10 -12.59 0.45
N ALA A 289 -5.01 -11.84 0.23
CA ALA A 289 -4.89 -10.94 -0.92
C ALA A 289 -5.05 -11.66 -2.26
N MET A 290 -4.44 -12.85 -2.39
CA MET A 290 -4.55 -13.68 -3.59
C MET A 290 -5.96 -14.27 -3.76
N ASN A 291 -6.46 -14.98 -2.74
CA ASN A 291 -7.72 -15.73 -2.80
C ASN A 291 -8.95 -14.81 -2.89
N ALA A 292 -8.89 -13.64 -2.26
CA ALA A 292 -9.97 -12.68 -2.28
C ALA A 292 -9.85 -11.63 -3.40
N ASP A 293 -8.82 -11.75 -4.25
CA ASP A 293 -8.53 -10.86 -5.35
C ASP A 293 -8.48 -9.38 -4.92
N LEU A 294 -7.64 -9.09 -3.92
CA LEU A 294 -7.71 -7.84 -3.18
C LEU A 294 -7.18 -6.62 -3.94
N PHE A 295 -6.44 -6.82 -5.03
CA PHE A 295 -5.92 -5.74 -5.88
C PHE A 295 -6.82 -5.41 -7.08
N ALA A 296 -8.01 -5.99 -7.18
CA ALA A 296 -8.87 -5.89 -8.37
C ALA A 296 -9.25 -4.47 -8.76
N ASP A 297 -9.31 -3.56 -7.78
CA ASP A 297 -9.67 -2.16 -8.00
C ASP A 297 -8.52 -1.37 -8.63
N LEU A 298 -7.27 -1.74 -8.36
CA LEU A 298 -6.07 -1.02 -8.81
C LEU A 298 -5.29 -1.73 -9.92
N LEU A 299 -5.48 -3.03 -10.14
CA LEU A 299 -4.79 -3.81 -11.17
C LEU A 299 -5.77 -4.52 -12.10
N SER A 300 -5.43 -4.57 -13.39
CA SER A 300 -6.18 -5.34 -14.38
C SER A 300 -6.11 -6.84 -14.09
N ALA A 301 -7.12 -7.58 -14.57
CA ALA A 301 -7.13 -9.04 -14.45
C ALA A 301 -5.91 -9.70 -15.12
N SER A 302 -5.38 -9.08 -16.19
CA SER A 302 -4.18 -9.58 -16.87
C SER A 302 -2.96 -9.54 -15.94
N VAL A 303 -2.73 -8.41 -15.28
CA VAL A 303 -1.61 -8.24 -14.35
C VAL A 303 -1.79 -9.14 -13.13
N ARG A 304 -2.99 -9.15 -12.53
CA ARG A 304 -3.27 -9.91 -11.29
C ARG A 304 -3.10 -11.41 -11.42
N ARG A 305 -3.52 -12.00 -12.54
CA ARG A 305 -3.40 -13.46 -12.77
C ARG A 305 -1.96 -13.96 -12.79
N GLY A 306 -1.00 -13.07 -13.08
CA GLY A 306 0.42 -13.41 -13.14
C GLY A 306 1.20 -13.13 -11.86
N LEU A 307 0.56 -12.63 -10.79
CA LEU A 307 1.26 -12.27 -9.56
C LEU A 307 1.65 -13.52 -8.76
N SER A 308 2.94 -13.66 -8.51
CA SER A 308 3.50 -14.62 -7.55
C SER A 308 3.26 -14.19 -6.10
N HIS A 309 3.38 -15.13 -5.16
CA HIS A 309 3.32 -14.86 -3.70
C HIS A 309 4.23 -13.70 -3.29
N ARG A 310 5.49 -13.73 -3.74
CA ARG A 310 6.47 -12.68 -3.47
C ARG A 310 6.03 -11.34 -4.03
N GLN A 311 5.51 -11.28 -5.26
CA GLN A 311 5.02 -10.03 -5.86
C GLN A 311 3.82 -9.46 -5.10
N VAL A 312 2.90 -10.32 -4.63
CA VAL A 312 1.80 -9.90 -3.76
C VAL A 312 2.33 -9.34 -2.44
N ALA A 313 3.29 -10.01 -1.79
CA ALA A 313 3.91 -9.52 -0.57
C ALA A 313 4.52 -8.12 -0.75
N TRP A 314 5.24 -7.88 -1.86
CA TRP A 314 5.75 -6.55 -2.20
C TRP A 314 4.64 -5.51 -2.42
N LEU A 315 3.58 -5.85 -3.15
CA LEU A 315 2.44 -4.95 -3.35
C LEU A 315 1.78 -4.57 -2.02
N LEU A 316 1.70 -5.51 -1.07
CA LEU A 316 1.16 -5.24 0.27
C LEU A 316 2.03 -4.27 1.10
N THR A 317 3.31 -4.09 0.78
CA THR A 317 4.14 -3.06 1.41
C THR A 317 3.89 -1.63 0.86
N SER A 318 3.12 -1.52 -0.21
CA SER A 318 2.74 -0.25 -0.83
C SER A 318 1.40 0.21 -0.26
N ASP A 319 1.39 1.36 0.39
CA ASP A 319 0.25 1.86 1.16
C ASP A 319 -1.04 1.93 0.33
N GLU A 320 -0.96 2.35 -0.94
CA GLU A 320 -2.14 2.47 -1.80
C GLU A 320 -2.77 1.11 -2.15
N PHE A 321 -1.95 0.10 -2.42
CA PHE A 321 -2.44 -1.25 -2.67
C PHE A 321 -2.97 -1.87 -1.38
N ASN A 322 -2.29 -1.65 -0.26
CA ASN A 322 -2.69 -2.17 1.04
C ASN A 322 -4.01 -1.56 1.55
N ILE A 323 -4.18 -0.23 1.45
CA ILE A 323 -5.42 0.46 1.84
C ILE A 323 -6.61 -0.01 1.00
N PHE A 324 -6.45 -0.15 -0.32
CA PHE A 324 -7.50 -0.70 -1.18
C PHE A 324 -7.79 -2.16 -0.85
N ALA A 325 -6.78 -2.97 -0.58
CA ALA A 325 -6.95 -4.36 -0.18
C ALA A 325 -7.73 -4.47 1.14
N ALA A 326 -7.38 -3.68 2.16
CA ALA A 326 -8.07 -3.62 3.43
C ALA A 326 -9.53 -3.18 3.26
N ALA A 327 -9.80 -2.08 2.54
CA ALA A 327 -11.15 -1.59 2.29
C ALA A 327 -12.02 -2.63 1.56
N ARG A 328 -11.46 -3.28 0.53
CA ARG A 328 -12.14 -4.35 -0.21
C ARG A 328 -12.41 -5.55 0.68
N TYR A 329 -11.48 -5.94 1.54
CA TYR A 329 -11.66 -7.04 2.47
C TYR A 329 -12.72 -6.73 3.52
N ILE A 330 -12.71 -5.54 4.12
CA ILE A 330 -13.76 -5.05 5.05
C ILE A 330 -15.15 -5.17 4.39
N ARG A 331 -15.29 -4.67 3.16
CA ARG A 331 -16.54 -4.77 2.39
C ARG A 331 -16.95 -6.21 2.11
N ARG A 332 -15.99 -7.06 1.70
CA ARG A 332 -16.24 -8.48 1.43
C ARG A 332 -16.67 -9.23 2.69
N THR A 333 -16.04 -8.97 3.83
CA THR A 333 -16.41 -9.53 5.13
C THR A 333 -17.82 -9.09 5.51
N ALA A 334 -18.15 -7.80 5.37
CA ALA A 334 -19.50 -7.30 5.60
C ALA A 334 -20.55 -7.95 4.66
N ASP A 335 -20.24 -8.10 3.36
CA ASP A 335 -21.14 -8.75 2.38
C ASP A 335 -21.37 -10.25 2.67
N ARG A 336 -20.47 -10.89 3.41
CA ARG A 336 -20.56 -12.31 3.80
C ARG A 336 -21.37 -12.54 5.08
N ALA A 337 -21.80 -11.48 5.77
CA ALA A 337 -22.59 -11.61 6.98
C ALA A 337 -23.82 -12.50 6.72
N PRO A 338 -24.12 -13.48 7.59
CA PRO A 338 -25.30 -14.30 7.41
C PRO A 338 -26.56 -13.44 7.60
N THR A 339 -27.64 -13.83 6.92
CA THR A 339 -28.92 -13.11 7.01
C THR A 339 -29.74 -13.51 8.24
N ASN A 340 -29.43 -14.67 8.85
CA ASN A 340 -30.13 -15.19 10.02
C ASN A 340 -29.24 -15.07 11.27
N PRO A 341 -29.56 -14.17 12.22
CA PRO A 341 -28.83 -14.01 13.48
C PRO A 341 -28.75 -15.28 14.33
N ALA A 342 -29.73 -16.20 14.21
CA ALA A 342 -29.73 -17.46 14.95
C ALA A 342 -28.56 -18.40 14.58
N ARG A 343 -27.85 -18.13 13.48
CA ARG A 343 -26.62 -18.85 13.09
C ARG A 343 -25.38 -18.37 13.84
N LEU A 344 -25.46 -17.24 14.52
CA LEU A 344 -24.36 -16.61 15.23
C LEU A 344 -24.74 -16.30 16.70
N PRO A 345 -25.17 -17.31 17.49
CA PRO A 345 -25.67 -17.07 18.83
C PRO A 345 -24.65 -16.41 19.76
N ARG A 346 -23.36 -16.74 19.63
CA ARG A 346 -22.31 -16.12 20.46
C ARG A 346 -22.09 -14.67 20.02
N THR A 347 -21.95 -14.43 18.72
CA THR A 347 -21.79 -13.08 18.18
C THR A 347 -22.93 -12.17 18.63
N MET A 348 -24.17 -12.64 18.52
CA MET A 348 -25.35 -11.86 18.93
C MET A 348 -25.44 -11.66 20.44
N THR A 349 -24.86 -12.56 21.24
CA THR A 349 -24.76 -12.37 22.70
C THR A 349 -23.72 -11.31 23.06
N GLN A 350 -22.55 -11.33 22.40
CA GLN A 350 -21.47 -10.38 22.69
C GLN A 350 -21.72 -8.98 22.10
N PHE A 351 -22.40 -8.91 20.95
CA PHE A 351 -22.70 -7.68 20.22
C PHE A 351 -24.22 -7.58 19.98
N PRO A 352 -25.03 -7.37 21.04
CA PRO A 352 -26.49 -7.42 20.94
C PRO A 352 -27.09 -6.32 20.06
N GLY A 353 -26.36 -5.23 19.79
CA GLY A 353 -26.77 -4.17 18.89
C GLY A 353 -26.44 -4.40 17.41
N THR A 354 -25.87 -5.57 17.05
CA THR A 354 -25.55 -5.89 15.66
C THR A 354 -26.81 -6.05 14.82
N ASP A 355 -26.86 -5.33 13.69
CA ASP A 355 -27.88 -5.48 12.66
C ASP A 355 -27.24 -6.00 11.37
N LEU A 356 -27.32 -7.31 11.15
CA LEU A 356 -26.71 -7.98 9.99
C LEU A 356 -27.24 -7.45 8.66
N SER A 357 -28.48 -6.95 8.62
CA SER A 357 -29.09 -6.42 7.40
C SER A 357 -28.45 -5.11 6.94
N LYS A 358 -27.87 -4.33 7.86
CA LYS A 358 -27.20 -3.05 7.56
C LYS A 358 -25.88 -3.25 6.83
N PHE A 359 -25.24 -4.41 6.96
CA PHE A 359 -23.96 -4.63 6.30
C PHE A 359 -24.04 -4.44 4.79
N SER A 360 -25.15 -4.76 4.13
CA SER A 360 -25.28 -4.54 2.67
C SER A 360 -25.32 -3.06 2.25
N GLN A 361 -25.51 -2.15 3.20
CA GLN A 361 -25.59 -0.71 3.01
C GLN A 361 -24.22 -0.02 3.18
N HIS A 362 -24.22 1.30 3.02
CA HIS A 362 -23.05 2.12 3.33
C HIS A 362 -22.76 2.11 4.84
N SER A 363 -21.48 2.09 5.22
CA SER A 363 -21.09 2.00 6.64
C SER A 363 -21.62 3.09 7.56
N ARG A 364 -21.97 4.27 7.03
CA ARG A 364 -22.56 5.37 7.82
C ARG A 364 -23.86 4.98 8.52
N ASN A 365 -24.53 3.93 8.01
CA ASN A 365 -25.79 3.41 8.55
C ASN A 365 -25.57 2.24 9.52
N TRP A 366 -24.32 1.86 9.80
CA TRP A 366 -24.00 0.73 10.65
C TRP A 366 -24.05 1.13 12.11
N PRO A 367 -24.74 0.36 12.97
CA PRO A 367 -24.61 0.50 14.41
C PRO A 367 -23.16 0.36 14.87
N ALA A 368 -22.84 0.92 16.05
CA ALA A 368 -21.51 0.75 16.66
C ALA A 368 -21.11 -0.73 16.80
N ASP A 369 -22.07 -1.60 17.12
CA ASP A 369 -21.84 -3.04 17.26
C ASP A 369 -21.56 -3.74 15.91
N ASN A 370 -22.03 -3.20 14.78
CA ASN A 370 -21.61 -3.68 13.45
C ASN A 370 -20.13 -3.37 13.18
N ILE A 371 -19.62 -2.23 13.65
CA ILE A 371 -18.19 -1.90 13.53
C ILE A 371 -17.37 -2.85 14.42
N LYS A 372 -17.81 -3.07 15.66
CA LYS A 372 -17.10 -3.95 16.60
C LYS A 372 -17.07 -5.40 16.11
N VAL A 373 -18.21 -5.96 15.72
CA VAL A 373 -18.23 -7.34 15.23
C VAL A 373 -17.39 -7.47 13.97
N LEU A 374 -17.48 -6.53 13.02
CA LEU A 374 -16.66 -6.58 11.81
C LEU A 374 -15.16 -6.45 12.11
N GLY A 375 -14.78 -5.71 13.15
CA GLY A 375 -13.43 -5.69 13.69
C GLY A 375 -12.98 -7.09 14.15
N CYS A 376 -13.81 -7.79 14.93
CA CYS A 376 -13.57 -9.18 15.31
C CYS A 376 -13.37 -10.06 14.06
N GLU A 377 -14.32 -10.04 13.12
CA GLU A 377 -14.30 -10.85 11.90
C GLU A 377 -13.18 -10.50 10.90
N TYR A 378 -12.51 -9.35 11.07
CA TYR A 378 -11.39 -8.95 10.22
C TYR A 378 -10.08 -9.60 10.68
N THR A 379 -9.88 -9.70 12.00
CA THR A 379 -8.68 -10.32 12.60
C THR A 379 -8.81 -11.83 12.75
N SER A 380 -10.03 -12.38 12.67
CA SER A 380 -10.32 -13.81 12.73
C SER A 380 -10.95 -14.34 11.44
N THR A 381 -11.30 -15.63 11.43
CA THR A 381 -12.09 -16.23 10.36
C THR A 381 -13.48 -15.59 10.33
N PRO A 382 -13.95 -15.02 9.20
CA PRO A 382 -15.24 -14.34 9.16
C PRO A 382 -16.45 -15.24 9.40
N TRP A 383 -17.30 -14.83 10.33
CA TRP A 383 -18.64 -15.35 10.61
C TRP A 383 -18.68 -16.83 10.99
N ASP A 384 -17.66 -17.30 11.70
CA ASP A 384 -17.59 -18.66 12.25
C ASP A 384 -18.14 -18.77 13.70
N ASP A 385 -18.64 -17.66 14.26
CA ASP A 385 -19.13 -17.54 15.64
C ASP A 385 -18.02 -17.77 16.71
N ASP A 386 -16.73 -17.70 16.31
CA ASP A 386 -15.58 -17.72 17.22
C ASP A 386 -15.10 -16.30 17.55
N LEU A 387 -15.25 -15.90 18.81
CA LEU A 387 -15.06 -14.51 19.26
C LEU A 387 -13.71 -14.25 19.92
N ARG A 388 -12.68 -15.03 19.57
CA ARG A 388 -11.30 -14.76 20.02
C ARG A 388 -10.84 -13.34 19.68
N GLY A 389 -11.34 -12.78 18.56
CA GLY A 389 -11.12 -11.39 18.14
C GLY A 389 -12.00 -10.35 18.86
N GLY A 390 -12.80 -10.73 19.85
CA GLY A 390 -13.79 -9.84 20.46
C GLY A 390 -13.21 -8.58 21.09
N GLY A 391 -12.01 -8.68 21.69
CA GLY A 391 -11.26 -7.53 22.19
C GLY A 391 -10.77 -6.60 21.08
N TRP A 392 -10.45 -7.15 19.90
CA TRP A 392 -10.05 -6.39 18.71
C TRP A 392 -11.20 -5.54 18.18
N GLY A 393 -12.42 -6.09 18.14
CA GLY A 393 -13.62 -5.35 17.75
C GLY A 393 -13.84 -4.06 18.55
N TRP A 394 -13.69 -4.14 19.88
CA TRP A 394 -13.72 -2.95 20.74
C TRP A 394 -12.58 -1.98 20.42
N PHE A 395 -11.36 -2.49 20.21
CA PHE A 395 -10.18 -1.68 19.92
C PHE A 395 -10.29 -0.92 18.59
N VAL A 396 -10.80 -1.56 17.54
CA VAL A 396 -11.14 -0.93 16.25
C VAL A 396 -12.18 0.17 16.44
N HIS A 397 -13.24 -0.08 17.20
CA HIS A 397 -14.25 0.94 17.48
C HIS A 397 -13.66 2.14 18.24
N GLN A 398 -12.73 1.93 19.18
CA GLN A 398 -12.00 3.03 19.82
C GLN A 398 -11.15 3.83 18.83
N CYS A 399 -10.50 3.16 17.87
CA CYS A 399 -9.77 3.82 16.78
C CYS A 399 -10.71 4.62 15.86
N TYR A 400 -11.93 4.13 15.62
CA TYR A 400 -12.96 4.84 14.85
C TYR A 400 -13.35 6.16 15.53
N THR A 401 -13.64 6.12 16.83
CA THR A 401 -13.90 7.34 17.63
C THR A 401 -12.70 8.30 17.63
N ASP A 402 -11.47 7.78 17.71
CA ASP A 402 -10.26 8.62 17.66
C ASP A 402 -10.09 9.32 16.31
N ILE A 403 -10.34 8.62 15.21
CA ILE A 403 -10.29 9.17 13.86
C ILE A 403 -11.33 10.28 13.71
N GLN A 404 -12.59 10.03 14.09
CA GLN A 404 -13.66 11.03 14.05
C GLN A 404 -13.32 12.27 14.88
N THR A 405 -12.86 12.07 16.12
CA THR A 405 -12.51 13.16 17.06
C THR A 405 -11.26 13.93 16.64
N SER A 406 -10.38 13.31 15.84
CA SER A 406 -9.14 13.94 15.40
C SER A 406 -9.36 15.12 14.45
N GLY A 407 -10.55 15.23 13.83
CA GLY A 407 -10.87 16.27 12.86
C GLY A 407 -10.03 16.21 11.58
N VAL A 408 -9.49 15.02 11.24
CA VAL A 408 -8.78 14.82 9.98
C VAL A 408 -9.77 14.86 8.82
N THR A 409 -9.41 15.57 7.77
CA THR A 409 -10.17 15.62 6.52
C THR A 409 -9.60 14.63 5.50
N PHE A 410 -10.49 13.99 4.75
CA PHE A 410 -10.18 12.93 3.78
C PHE A 410 -10.29 13.40 2.33
#